data_AF-A0A1M5FFX7-F1
#
_entry.id   AF-A0A1M5FFX7-F1
#
_cell.length_a   1.000
_cell.length_b   1.000
_cell.length_c   1.000
_cell.angle_alpha   90.00
_cell.angle_beta   90.00
_cell.angle_gamma   90.00
#
_symmetry.space_group_name_H-M   'P 1'
#
loop_
_entity.id
_entity.type
_entity.pdbx_description
1 polymer ?
#
loop_
_entity_poly.entity_id
_entity_poly.type
_entity_poly.pdbx_seq_one_letter_code
_entity_poly.pdbx_strand_id
1 'polypeptide(L)' 'MNILKDVFSELFSMFVADARLTATILATVGLAAVLIDATSLPPLAGGLVLLLGCIAVLFLSVRREAKRRASPKSGSY' A
#
# COMPACT_ATOMS: atom_id res chain seq x y z
N MET A 1 3.23 -20.00 -25.19
CA MET A 1 1.89 -20.34 -24.68
C MET A 1 2.02 -21.45 -23.67
N ASN A 2 2.12 -21.09 -22.40
CA ASN A 2 1.94 -22.05 -21.31
C ASN A 2 1.05 -21.34 -20.31
N ILE A 3 -0.25 -21.60 -20.37
CA ILE A 3 -1.30 -20.91 -19.60
C ILE A 3 -0.97 -20.89 -18.10
N LEU A 4 -0.35 -21.97 -17.62
CA LEU A 4 0.14 -22.10 -16.25
C LEU A 4 1.18 -21.04 -15.89
N LYS A 5 2.09 -20.71 -16.82
CA LYS A 5 3.14 -19.72 -16.58
C LYS A 5 2.58 -18.29 -16.50
N ASP A 6 1.57 -17.98 -17.33
CA ASP A 6 0.90 -16.67 -17.28
C ASP A 6 0.11 -16.52 -15.98
N VAL A 7 -0.69 -17.52 -15.60
CA VAL A 7 -1.45 -17.49 -14.34
C VAL A 7 -0.52 -17.35 -13.14
N PHE A 8 0.59 -18.10 -13.08
CA PHE A 8 1.57 -17.95 -12.00
C PHE A 8 2.22 -16.57 -11.98
N SER A 9 2.55 -16.00 -13.14
CA SER A 9 3.12 -14.64 -13.24
C SER A 9 2.12 -13.57 -12.78
N GLU A 10 0.85 -13.73 -13.12
CA GLU A 10 -0.21 -12.80 -12.75
C GLU A 10 -0.54 -12.89 -11.26
N LEU A 11 -0.59 -14.11 -10.71
CA LEU A 11 -0.76 -14.35 -9.28
C LEU A 11 0.40 -13.76 -8.46
N PHE A 12 1.64 -13.96 -8.92
CA PHE A 12 2.82 -13.35 -8.29
C PHE A 12 2.80 -11.82 -8.39
N SER A 13 2.37 -11.26 -9.53
CA SER A 13 2.27 -9.81 -9.70
C SER A 13 1.25 -9.20 -8.73
N MET A 14 0.11 -9.87 -8.50
CA MET A 14 -0.88 -9.45 -7.52
C MET A 14 -0.36 -9.55 -6.09
N PHE A 15 0.29 -10.67 -5.75
CA PHE A 15 0.90 -10.88 -4.43
C PHE A 15 2.00 -9.86 -4.11
N VAL A 16 2.84 -9.50 -5.08
CA VAL A 16 3.89 -8.49 -4.89
C VAL A 16 3.29 -7.10 -4.68
N ALA A 17 2.19 -6.77 -5.36
CA ALA A 17 1.46 -5.54 -5.12
C ALA A 17 0.85 -5.51 -3.70
N ASP A 18 0.23 -6.61 -3.27
CA ASP A 18 -0.41 -6.73 -1.95
C ASP A 18 0.62 -6.79 -0.80
N ALA A 19 1.74 -7.49 -0.99
CA ALA A 19 2.83 -7.57 0.00
C ALA A 19 3.43 -6.18 0.26
N ARG A 20 3.56 -5.38 -0.78
CA ARG A 20 4.03 -4.01 -0.66
C ARG A 20 3.01 -3.11 0.03
N LEU A 21 1.73 -3.24 -0.32
CA LEU A 21 0.65 -2.51 0.33
C LEU A 21 0.62 -2.84 1.83
N THR A 22 0.70 -4.12 2.15
CA THR A 22 0.83 -4.64 3.52
C THR A 22 2.04 -4.05 4.23
N ALA A 23 3.22 -4.00 3.60
CA ALA A 23 4.41 -3.40 4.19
C ALA A 23 4.23 -1.90 4.51
N THR A 24 3.57 -1.13 3.63
CA THR A 24 3.22 0.27 3.91
C THR A 24 2.26 0.41 5.08
N ILE A 25 1.24 -0.46 5.18
CA ILE A 25 0.32 -0.46 6.31
C ILE A 25 1.08 -0.79 7.60
N LEU A 26 1.90 -1.84 7.59
CA LEU A 26 2.71 -2.26 8.73
C LEU A 26 3.64 -1.13 9.21
N ALA A 27 4.30 -0.44 8.28
CA ALA A 27 5.13 0.72 8.59
C ALA A 27 4.32 1.86 9.22
N THR A 28 3.11 2.12 8.73
CA THR A 28 2.23 3.16 9.24
C THR A 28 1.73 2.85 10.65
N VAL A 29 1.34 1.59 10.89
CA VAL A 29 0.94 1.11 12.21
C VAL A 29 2.11 1.13 13.18
N GLY A 30 3.30 0.66 12.76
CA GLY A 30 4.51 0.69 13.56
C GLY A 30 4.93 2.12 13.93
N LEU A 31 4.84 3.06 12.99
CA LEU A 31 5.11 4.47 13.25
C LEU A 31 4.14 5.03 14.30
N ALA A 32 2.85 4.73 14.20
CA ALA A 32 1.88 5.18 15.17
C ALA A 32 2.07 4.54 16.54
N ALA A 33 2.43 3.25 16.61
CA ALA A 33 2.77 2.57 17.85
C ALA A 33 3.97 3.22 18.53
N VAL A 34 5.04 3.51 17.78
CA VAL A 34 6.21 4.23 18.29
C VAL A 34 5.83 5.64 18.75
N LEU A 35 4.97 6.36 18.02
CA LEU A 35 4.51 7.67 18.45
C LEU A 35 3.73 7.59 19.77
N ILE A 36 2.84 6.61 19.93
CA ILE A 36 2.04 6.43 21.16
C ILE A 36 2.92 6.02 22.34
N ASP A 37 3.91 5.15 22.12
CA ASP A 37 4.77 4.65 23.19
C ASP A 37 5.87 5.66 23.58
N ALA A 38 6.41 6.39 22.60
CA ALA A 38 7.44 7.40 22.82
C ALA A 38 6.90 8.76 23.28
N THR A 39 5.59 9.01 23.14
CA THR A 39 4.98 10.27 23.56
C THR A 39 3.84 10.01 24.55
N SER A 40 3.78 10.77 25.64
CA SER A 40 2.68 10.73 26.62
C SER A 40 1.36 11.30 26.06
N LEU A 41 1.17 11.25 24.75
CA LEU A 41 0.01 11.80 24.08
C LEU A 41 -1.25 11.01 24.50
N PRO A 42 -2.40 11.69 24.60
CA PRO A 42 -3.66 11.02 24.89
C PRO A 42 -3.92 9.93 23.83
N PRO A 43 -4.42 8.75 24.22
CA PRO A 43 -4.66 7.63 23.30
C PRO A 43 -5.52 7.99 22.07
N LEU A 44 -6.41 8.98 22.20
CA LEU A 44 -7.20 9.51 21.08
C LEU A 44 -6.34 10.15 19.98
N ALA A 45 -5.26 10.84 20.33
CA ALA A 45 -4.38 11.46 19.36
C ALA A 45 -3.63 10.42 18.53
N GLY A 46 -3.18 9.33 19.18
CA GLY A 46 -2.61 8.16 18.49
C GLY A 46 -3.60 7.49 17.54
N GLY A 47 -4.85 7.33 17.98
CA GLY A 47 -5.94 6.83 17.13
C GLY A 47 -6.22 7.72 15.92
N LEU A 48 -6.18 9.05 16.08
CA LEU A 48 -6.36 10.00 14.98
C LEU A 48 -5.22 9.92 13.95
N VAL A 49 -3.99 9.77 14.42
CA VAL A 49 -2.80 9.56 13.56
C VAL A 49 -2.93 8.26 12.78
N LEU A 50 -3.35 7.16 13.42
CA LEU A 50 -3.62 5.89 12.74
C LEU A 50 -4.72 6.03 11.68
N LEU A 51 -5.84 6.67 12.02
CA LEU A 51 -6.96 6.87 11.11
C LEU A 51 -6.51 7.63 9.86
N LEU A 52 -5.88 8.79 10.05
CA LEU A 52 -5.41 9.64 8.95
C LEU A 52 -4.29 8.95 8.14
N GLY A 53 -3.37 8.27 8.82
CA GLY A 53 -2.31 7.49 8.18
C GLY A 53 -2.87 6.38 7.30
N CYS A 54 -3.87 5.65 7.78
CA CYS A 54 -4.51 4.58 7.02
C CYS A 54 -5.24 5.12 5.78
N ILE A 55 -6.00 6.22 5.93
CA ILE A 55 -6.66 6.90 4.79
C ILE A 55 -5.62 7.38 3.76
N ALA A 56 -4.51 7.97 4.21
CA ALA A 56 -3.44 8.43 3.33
C ALA A 56 -2.79 7.28 2.54
N VAL A 57 -2.51 6.15 3.20
CA VAL A 57 -1.96 4.95 2.55
C VAL A 57 -2.92 4.39 1.51
N LEU A 58 -4.22 4.32 1.83
CA LEU A 58 -5.23 3.88 0.87
C LEU A 58 -5.30 4.82 -0.34
N PHE A 59 -5.35 6.13 -0.12
CA PHE A 59 -5.39 7.11 -1.18
C PHE A 59 -4.15 7.04 -2.08
N LEU A 60 -2.96 6.94 -1.50
CA LEU A 60 -1.71 6.79 -2.25
C LEU A 60 -1.66 5.49 -3.05
N SER A 61 -2.16 4.40 -2.48
CA SER A 61 -2.24 3.09 -3.15
C SER A 61 -3.15 3.15 -4.36
N VAL A 62 -4.37 3.69 -4.19
CA VAL A 62 -5.35 3.86 -5.28
C VAL A 62 -4.82 4.81 -6.34
N ARG A 63 -4.28 5.97 -5.95
CA ARG A 63 -3.75 6.97 -6.91
C ARG A 63 -2.57 6.42 -7.70
N ARG A 64 -1.70 5.63 -7.07
CA ARG A 64 -0.56 5.01 -7.74
C ARG A 64 -1.01 3.98 -8.77
N GLU A 65 -1.98 3.15 -8.42
CA GLU A 65 -2.53 2.14 -9.32
C GLU A 65 -3.30 2.78 -10.48
N ALA A 66 -4.08 3.83 -10.18
CA ALA A 66 -4.73 4.65 -11.20
C ALA A 66 -3.71 5.26 -12.17
N LYS A 67 -2.58 5.80 -11.68
CA LYS A 67 -1.51 6.36 -12.54
C LYS A 67 -0.79 5.30 -13.38
N ARG A 68 -0.58 4.10 -12.84
CA ARG A 68 -0.02 2.95 -13.59
C ARG A 68 -0.92 2.55 -14.75
N ARG A 69 -2.23 2.49 -14.51
CA ARG A 69 -3.24 2.15 -15.54
C ARG A 69 -3.46 3.29 -16.54
N ALA A 70 -3.33 4.54 -16.10
CA ALA A 70 -3.49 5.73 -16.94
C ALA A 70 -2.26 6.04 -17.81
N SER A 71 -1.13 5.35 -17.64
CA SER A 71 0.00 5.43 -18.57
C SER A 71 -0.23 4.37 -19.65
N PRO A 72 -0.74 4.72 -20.85
CA PRO A 72 -0.86 3.76 -21.92
C PRO A 72 0.56 3.32 -22.24
N LYS A 73 0.79 2.01 -22.40
CA LYS A 73 1.99 1.53 -23.09
C LYS A 73 2.08 2.33 -24.39
N SER A 74 3.09 3.19 -24.49
CA SER A 74 3.58 3.67 -25.77
C SER A 74 4.05 2.43 -26.52
N GLY A 75 3.11 1.81 -27.23
CA GLY A 75 3.38 0.86 -28.27
C GLY A 75 4.02 1.65 -29.40
N SER A 76 5.35 1.65 -29.41
CA SER A 76 6.09 1.92 -30.63
C SER A 76 5.90 0.67 -31.50
N TYR A 77 4.89 0.76 -32.38
CA TYR A 77 4.83 -0.02 -33.62
C TYR A 77 6.01 0.37 -34.52
#